data_AF-A0A8H4P663-F1
#
_entry.id   AF-A0A8H4P663-F1
#
_cell.length_a   1.000
_cell.length_b   1.000
_cell.length_c   1.000
_cell.angle_alpha   90.00
_cell.angle_beta   90.00
_cell.angle_gamma   90.00
#
_symmetry.space_group_name_H-M   'P 1'
#
loop_
_entity.id
_entity.type
_entity.pdbx_description
1 polymer ?
#
loop_
_entity_poly.entity_id
_entity_poly.type
_entity_poly.pdbx_seq_one_letter_code
_entity_poly.pdbx_strand_id
1 'polypeptide(L)'
;MAASAFHIVPYKPSVGLPPPYSPSTAFPIALSLESINDAKGGRVAQAVSEVKKLARSGRLGELLTTHGAIYFQDLGLCDADQFSDFAHAFGWTPHEDIGNPVRRTVLAKNVATANEGPNTQPVYPHNEFGLSPHYPSYVLFYCVSAPETGGETPINNSVILYQKLKEKHPEFIEEVEKKGVKYQLFYHNGPKDQLSSSRTTIRQSYGIHVLDSDDTETARKKIEDEIRRLPTATWVWENQSSENLLGDLRVWQVLPAVRNHPKTGHTAFFNNAVSRFLNALDAGTLEPPHINKNGEYQPPAFYGDGSLIPRETTLFNMGENLGLANVCIFSPKKTSAVNALLGARIFTRLVASASTKAAHLAAAIKGIDESFCLSHGNVVLIFDGGEGDKQGDELEDVHHEHFRIICLALQKYDIGLDVAGCIHDATDVLGAGFQLDKLNDGAALVIDLVEVEEDSDDKEDSAP
;
A
#
# COMPACT_ATOMS: atom_id res chain seq x y z
N MET A 1 2.87 40.53 5.47
CA MET A 1 3.32 39.79 4.27
C MET A 1 2.14 39.68 3.32
N ALA A 2 2.33 39.86 2.01
CA ALA A 2 1.25 39.68 1.04
C ALA A 2 0.76 38.21 1.08
N ALA A 3 -0.56 38.00 0.98
CA ALA A 3 -1.13 36.67 0.85
C ALA A 3 -0.61 35.98 -0.42
N SER A 4 -0.41 34.66 -0.34
CA SER A 4 -0.06 33.85 -1.52
C SER A 4 -1.20 33.89 -2.55
N ALA A 5 -0.87 33.87 -3.83
CA ALA A 5 -1.84 33.73 -4.92
C ALA A 5 -2.40 32.30 -5.07
N PHE A 6 -1.91 31.34 -4.27
CA PHE A 6 -2.53 30.03 -4.15
C PHE A 6 -3.84 30.12 -3.38
N HIS A 7 -4.92 29.68 -4.01
CA HIS A 7 -6.23 29.55 -3.39
C HIS A 7 -6.67 28.08 -3.38
N ILE A 8 -7.54 27.75 -2.42
CA ILE A 8 -8.12 26.42 -2.30
C ILE A 8 -9.11 26.21 -3.43
N VAL A 9 -9.03 25.06 -4.06
CA VAL A 9 -9.87 24.66 -5.20
C VAL A 9 -10.49 23.28 -4.92
N PRO A 10 -11.68 22.98 -5.45
CA PRO A 10 -12.24 21.64 -5.36
C PRO A 10 -11.35 20.63 -6.11
N TYR A 11 -11.16 19.46 -5.51
CA TYR A 11 -10.55 18.31 -6.15
C TYR A 11 -11.42 17.10 -5.85
N LYS A 12 -12.08 16.56 -6.89
CA LYS A 12 -13.09 15.50 -6.75
C LYS A 12 -12.61 14.29 -5.92
N PRO A 13 -11.36 13.81 -6.08
CA PRO A 13 -10.85 12.68 -5.29
C PRO A 13 -10.52 12.99 -3.82
N SER A 14 -10.60 14.26 -3.38
CA SER A 14 -10.41 14.58 -1.96
C SER A 14 -11.50 13.96 -1.10
N VAL A 15 -11.11 13.38 0.03
CA VAL A 15 -12.01 12.82 1.04
C VAL A 15 -12.02 13.69 2.30
N GLY A 16 -13.11 13.62 3.07
CA GLY A 16 -13.16 14.21 4.41
C GLY A 16 -12.40 13.34 5.42
N LEU A 17 -11.57 13.96 6.26
CA LEU A 17 -10.95 13.25 7.38
C LEU A 17 -11.87 13.24 8.61
N PRO A 18 -12.13 12.07 9.21
CA PRO A 18 -12.91 11.97 10.46
C PRO A 18 -12.09 12.47 11.67
N PRO A 19 -12.67 12.49 12.89
CA PRO A 19 -11.91 12.76 14.11
C PRO A 19 -10.60 11.96 14.18
N PRO A 20 -9.47 12.58 14.57
CA PRO A 20 -9.37 13.81 15.36
C PRO A 20 -9.30 15.10 14.51
N TYR A 21 -9.49 14.99 13.20
CA TYR A 21 -9.51 16.15 12.32
C TYR A 21 -10.85 16.90 12.43
N SER A 22 -10.85 18.19 12.09
CA SER A 22 -12.08 18.97 12.04
C SER A 22 -12.99 18.42 10.92
N PRO A 23 -14.33 18.40 11.06
CA PRO A 23 -15.25 17.83 10.07
C PRO A 23 -15.12 18.38 8.64
N SER A 24 -14.55 19.57 8.46
CA SER A 24 -14.33 20.20 7.16
C SER A 24 -12.93 19.95 6.56
N THR A 25 -12.15 19.04 7.14
CA THR A 25 -10.78 18.78 6.71
C THR A 25 -10.75 17.90 5.46
N ALA A 26 -10.37 18.46 4.32
CA ALA A 26 -10.14 17.71 3.08
C ALA A 26 -8.75 17.03 3.06
N PHE A 27 -8.66 15.83 2.48
CA PHE A 27 -7.42 15.08 2.24
C PHE A 27 -7.40 14.48 0.82
N PRO A 28 -6.42 14.83 -0.03
CA PRO A 28 -5.52 15.98 0.13
C PRO A 28 -6.31 17.30 0.01
N ILE A 29 -5.72 18.42 0.47
CA ILE A 29 -6.21 19.74 0.07
C ILE A 29 -5.62 20.14 -1.28
N ALA A 30 -6.43 20.69 -2.19
CA ALA A 30 -5.95 21.13 -3.49
C ALA A 30 -5.76 22.66 -3.54
N LEU A 31 -4.67 23.09 -4.18
CA LEU A 31 -4.33 24.49 -4.39
C LEU A 31 -4.04 24.75 -5.87
N SER A 32 -4.57 25.86 -6.40
CA SER A 32 -4.25 26.37 -7.74
C SER A 32 -3.82 27.83 -7.68
N LEU A 33 -3.09 28.27 -8.70
CA LEU A 33 -2.77 29.68 -8.91
C LEU A 33 -3.94 30.38 -9.61
N GLU A 34 -4.29 31.58 -9.16
CA GLU A 34 -5.20 32.44 -9.94
C GLU A 34 -4.64 32.68 -11.35
N SER A 35 -5.51 32.57 -12.38
CA SER A 35 -5.05 32.71 -13.75
C SER A 35 -4.56 34.13 -14.02
N ILE A 36 -3.27 34.28 -14.24
CA ILE A 36 -2.74 35.45 -14.94
C ILE A 36 -2.61 35.03 -16.40
N ASN A 37 -3.23 35.82 -17.29
CA ASN A 37 -2.94 35.77 -18.72
C ASN A 37 -1.44 36.02 -18.88
N ASP A 38 -0.62 34.99 -19.13
CA ASP A 38 0.69 35.21 -19.75
C ASP A 38 1.39 33.93 -20.24
N ALA A 39 2.23 34.17 -21.24
CA ALA A 39 2.96 33.21 -22.06
C ALA A 39 3.72 32.11 -21.28
N LYS A 40 3.87 30.94 -21.92
CA LYS A 40 4.67 29.79 -21.46
C LYS A 40 6.00 30.28 -20.86
N GLY A 41 6.13 30.19 -19.53
CA GLY A 41 7.31 30.63 -18.77
C GLY A 41 6.99 31.47 -17.52
N GLY A 42 6.01 32.37 -17.59
CA GLY A 42 5.64 33.23 -16.44
C GLY A 42 5.02 32.45 -15.28
N ARG A 43 4.22 31.43 -15.60
CA ARG A 43 3.46 30.64 -14.62
C ARG A 43 4.34 29.83 -13.66
N VAL A 44 5.40 29.20 -14.16
CA VAL A 44 6.33 28.41 -13.32
C VAL A 44 7.11 29.32 -12.37
N ALA A 45 7.60 30.46 -12.87
CA ALA A 45 8.27 31.46 -12.04
C ALA A 45 7.34 32.01 -10.94
N GLN A 46 6.07 32.23 -11.28
CA GLN A 46 5.03 32.58 -10.31
C GLN A 46 4.83 31.46 -9.27
N ALA A 47 4.66 30.21 -9.69
CA ALA A 47 4.50 29.06 -8.79
C ALA A 47 5.66 28.97 -7.77
N VAL A 48 6.89 29.08 -8.24
CA VAL A 48 8.11 29.10 -7.40
C VAL A 48 8.09 30.27 -6.42
N SER A 49 7.73 31.48 -6.88
CA SER A 49 7.60 32.66 -6.04
C SER A 49 6.53 32.50 -4.95
N GLU A 50 5.35 32.00 -5.32
CA GLU A 50 4.22 31.86 -4.41
C GLU A 50 4.41 30.73 -3.39
N VAL A 51 5.05 29.62 -3.76
CA VAL A 51 5.45 28.58 -2.79
C VAL A 51 6.47 29.12 -1.80
N LYS A 52 7.46 29.92 -2.25
CA LYS A 52 8.39 30.60 -1.34
C LYS A 52 7.65 31.50 -0.33
N LYS A 53 6.60 32.21 -0.76
CA LYS A 53 5.76 33.02 0.13
C LYS A 53 5.00 32.15 1.13
N LEU A 54 4.36 31.07 0.68
CA LEU A 54 3.64 30.10 1.55
C LEU A 54 4.57 29.46 2.60
N ALA A 55 5.77 29.06 2.19
CA ALA A 55 6.77 28.48 3.08
C ALA A 55 7.23 29.49 4.14
N ARG A 56 7.61 30.70 3.71
CA ARG A 56 8.08 31.78 4.60
C ARG A 56 7.01 32.28 5.56
N SER A 57 5.73 32.22 5.16
CA SER A 57 4.63 32.66 6.02
C SER A 57 4.20 31.62 7.06
N GLY A 58 4.76 30.41 7.03
CA GLY A 58 4.35 29.29 7.89
C GLY A 58 3.07 28.57 7.44
N ARG A 59 2.32 29.17 6.51
CA ARG A 59 1.02 28.68 6.04
C ARG A 59 1.11 27.33 5.34
N LEU A 60 2.22 27.08 4.63
CA LEU A 60 2.50 25.75 4.07
C LEU A 60 2.52 24.67 5.17
N GLY A 61 3.18 24.97 6.29
CA GLY A 61 3.27 24.06 7.42
C GLY A 61 1.93 23.86 8.12
N GLU A 62 1.10 24.91 8.23
CA GLU A 62 -0.27 24.82 8.75
C GLU A 62 -1.13 23.92 7.87
N LEU A 63 -1.13 24.15 6.55
CA LEU A 63 -1.87 23.35 5.59
C LEU A 63 -1.48 21.86 5.66
N LEU A 64 -0.19 21.55 5.69
CA LEU A 64 0.28 20.16 5.83
C LEU A 64 -0.09 19.55 7.19
N THR A 65 -0.07 20.34 8.26
CA THR A 65 -0.44 19.85 9.61
C THR A 65 -1.92 19.52 9.70
N THR A 66 -2.78 20.35 9.09
CA THR A 66 -4.23 20.17 9.08
C THR A 66 -4.67 19.08 8.10
N HIS A 67 -4.15 19.12 6.87
CA HIS A 67 -4.66 18.31 5.77
C HIS A 67 -3.79 17.10 5.43
N GLY A 68 -2.59 16.94 6.01
CA GLY A 68 -1.69 15.81 5.76
C GLY A 68 -0.99 15.81 4.40
N ALA A 69 -1.68 16.23 3.33
CA ALA A 69 -1.16 16.29 1.97
C ALA A 69 -1.75 17.49 1.20
N ILE A 70 -0.95 18.05 0.28
CA ILE A 70 -1.34 19.14 -0.61
C ILE A 70 -1.18 18.68 -2.05
N TYR A 71 -2.23 18.84 -2.86
CA TYR A 71 -2.19 18.68 -4.30
C TYR A 71 -2.09 20.07 -4.97
N PHE A 72 -0.93 20.37 -5.58
CA PHE A 72 -0.76 21.60 -6.35
C PHE A 72 -1.14 21.34 -7.81
N GLN A 73 -2.22 21.96 -8.28
CA GLN A 73 -2.73 21.77 -9.64
C GLN A 73 -2.38 22.96 -10.55
N ASP A 74 -2.43 22.72 -11.87
CA ASP A 74 -2.29 23.74 -12.91
C ASP A 74 -1.03 24.61 -12.78
N LEU A 75 0.09 24.03 -12.34
CA LEU A 75 1.36 24.74 -12.16
C LEU A 75 2.04 25.07 -13.50
N GLY A 76 1.73 24.34 -14.57
CA GLY A 76 2.36 24.49 -15.88
C GLY A 76 3.81 23.98 -15.95
N LEU A 77 4.20 23.08 -15.04
CA LEU A 77 5.50 22.40 -15.07
C LEU A 77 5.58 21.46 -16.28
N CYS A 78 6.65 21.56 -17.07
CA CYS A 78 6.83 20.81 -18.31
C CYS A 78 7.95 19.76 -18.25
N ASP A 79 8.83 19.82 -17.25
CA ASP A 79 10.03 18.98 -17.17
C ASP A 79 10.53 18.83 -15.72
N ALA A 80 11.54 17.98 -15.54
CA ALA A 80 12.14 17.67 -14.25
C ALA A 80 12.91 18.87 -13.63
N ASP A 81 13.49 19.76 -14.44
CA ASP A 81 14.21 20.93 -13.95
C ASP A 81 13.24 21.97 -13.35
N GLN A 82 12.11 22.20 -14.00
CA GLN A 82 11.05 23.07 -13.47
C GLN A 82 10.44 22.50 -12.19
N PHE A 83 10.26 21.17 -12.12
CA PHE A 83 9.85 20.52 -10.88
C PHE A 83 10.92 20.63 -9.78
N SER A 84 12.20 20.52 -10.13
CA SER A 84 13.33 20.73 -9.22
C SER A 84 13.28 22.15 -8.63
N ASP A 85 13.15 23.18 -9.48
CA ASP A 85 13.02 24.58 -9.05
C ASP A 85 11.83 24.79 -8.11
N PHE A 86 10.69 24.17 -8.43
CA PHE A 86 9.49 24.19 -7.60
C PHE A 86 9.71 23.50 -6.24
N ALA A 87 10.31 22.30 -6.22
CA ALA A 87 10.58 21.54 -5.01
C ALA A 87 11.59 22.25 -4.09
N HIS A 88 12.65 22.85 -4.64
CA HIS A 88 13.61 23.64 -3.84
C HIS A 88 13.00 24.95 -3.32
N ALA A 89 11.91 25.44 -3.91
CA ALA A 89 11.19 26.63 -3.43
C ALA A 89 10.59 26.47 -2.03
N PHE A 90 10.35 25.22 -1.58
CA PHE A 90 9.88 24.89 -0.24
C PHE A 90 10.92 25.22 0.85
N GLY A 91 12.21 25.26 0.50
CA GLY A 91 13.30 25.59 1.42
C GLY A 91 13.67 24.47 2.40
N TRP A 92 13.26 23.23 2.13
CA TRP A 92 13.62 22.06 2.93
C TRP A 92 14.96 21.48 2.50
N THR A 93 15.65 20.82 3.45
CA THR A 93 16.87 20.05 3.16
C THR A 93 16.49 18.76 2.44
N PRO A 94 17.09 18.46 1.26
CA PRO A 94 16.87 17.19 0.59
C PRO A 94 17.24 16.00 1.47
N HIS A 95 16.44 14.93 1.41
CA HIS A 95 16.73 13.69 2.11
C HIS A 95 17.97 13.01 1.50
N GLU A 96 18.75 12.35 2.35
CA GLU A 96 19.87 11.51 1.94
C GLU A 96 19.49 10.04 2.14
N ASP A 97 19.56 9.25 1.07
CA ASP A 97 19.24 7.83 1.14
C ASP A 97 20.41 7.08 1.81
N ILE A 98 20.17 6.46 2.96
CA ILE A 98 21.16 5.64 3.69
C ILE A 98 20.71 4.18 3.69
N GLY A 99 21.55 3.28 3.15
CA GLY A 99 21.41 1.83 3.32
C GLY A 99 20.27 1.14 2.55
N ASN A 100 19.34 1.88 1.95
CA ASN A 100 18.26 1.31 1.15
C ASN A 100 17.85 2.18 -0.06
N PRO A 101 18.78 2.55 -0.94
CA PRO A 101 18.41 3.25 -2.16
C PRO A 101 17.70 2.27 -3.10
N VAL A 102 16.45 2.59 -3.43
CA VAL A 102 15.81 2.04 -4.63
C VAL A 102 16.57 2.60 -5.83
N ARG A 103 16.67 1.83 -6.91
CA ARG A 103 17.24 2.33 -8.16
C ARG A 103 16.39 3.51 -8.66
N ARG A 104 17.05 4.62 -8.94
CA ARG A 104 16.41 5.82 -9.46
C ARG A 104 17.30 6.46 -10.51
N THR A 105 16.73 6.74 -11.67
CA THR A 105 17.36 7.58 -12.69
C THR A 105 17.20 9.04 -12.29
N VAL A 106 18.33 9.71 -12.03
CA VAL A 106 18.34 11.15 -11.72
C VAL A 106 18.01 11.92 -12.98
N LEU A 107 16.95 12.73 -12.93
CA LEU A 107 16.47 13.54 -14.05
C LEU A 107 16.79 15.02 -13.90
N ALA A 108 16.88 15.51 -12.65
CA ALA A 108 17.31 16.86 -12.31
C ALA A 108 17.85 16.87 -10.87
N LYS A 109 18.29 18.03 -10.37
CA LYS A 109 18.80 18.15 -9.00
C LYS A 109 17.73 17.71 -7.98
N ASN A 110 18.03 16.69 -7.18
CA ASN A 110 17.10 16.10 -6.20
C ASN A 110 15.75 15.62 -6.81
N VAL A 111 15.73 15.30 -8.10
CA VAL A 111 14.57 14.73 -8.79
C VAL A 111 15.02 13.46 -9.51
N ALA A 112 14.32 12.38 -9.26
CA ALA A 112 14.59 11.09 -9.89
C ALA A 112 13.29 10.33 -10.15
N THR A 113 13.36 9.28 -10.97
CA THR A 113 12.23 8.36 -11.20
C THR A 113 11.78 7.70 -9.88
N ALA A 114 10.47 7.48 -9.72
CA ALA A 114 9.89 6.95 -8.48
C ALA A 114 9.97 5.41 -8.40
N ASN A 115 9.55 4.72 -9.46
CA ASN A 115 9.65 3.27 -9.61
C ASN A 115 10.10 2.94 -11.03
N GLU A 116 11.04 2.01 -11.16
CA GLU A 116 11.54 1.47 -12.45
C GLU A 116 11.13 0.00 -12.64
N GLY A 117 10.31 -0.55 -11.75
CA GLY A 117 9.72 -1.88 -11.88
C GLY A 117 8.66 -1.95 -13.00
N PRO A 118 8.18 -3.17 -13.34
CA PRO A 118 7.16 -3.36 -14.35
C PRO A 118 5.88 -2.56 -14.05
N ASN A 119 5.30 -1.94 -15.07
CA ASN A 119 4.06 -1.15 -14.95
C ASN A 119 2.82 -1.98 -14.62
N THR A 120 2.91 -3.31 -14.66
CA THR A 120 1.84 -4.25 -14.29
C THR A 120 1.88 -4.68 -12.83
N GLN A 121 2.90 -4.29 -12.05
CA GLN A 121 3.04 -4.71 -10.66
C GLN A 121 2.50 -3.65 -9.69
N PRO A 122 1.62 -4.04 -8.75
CA PRO A 122 1.13 -3.11 -7.74
C PRO A 122 2.26 -2.74 -6.77
N VAL A 123 2.36 -1.45 -6.42
CA VAL A 123 3.20 -0.99 -5.31
C VAL A 123 2.35 -1.03 -4.05
N TYR A 124 2.69 -1.92 -3.12
CA TYR A 124 1.92 -2.07 -1.89
C TYR A 124 2.04 -0.84 -0.96
N PRO A 125 0.98 -0.52 -0.17
CA PRO A 125 1.00 0.61 0.75
C PRO A 125 2.16 0.56 1.74
N HIS A 126 2.87 1.68 1.85
CA HIS A 126 4.05 1.81 2.71
C HIS A 126 4.27 3.27 3.11
N ASN A 127 5.13 3.49 4.10
CA ASN A 127 5.72 4.80 4.34
C ASN A 127 7.08 4.87 3.62
N GLU A 128 7.37 6.01 2.99
CA GLU A 128 8.68 6.27 2.39
C GLU A 128 9.77 6.13 3.46
N PHE A 129 10.71 5.21 3.25
CA PHE A 129 11.73 4.80 4.24
C PHE A 129 11.18 4.29 5.60
N GLY A 130 9.97 3.73 5.66
CA GLY A 130 9.38 3.18 6.90
C GLY A 130 10.09 1.95 7.49
N LEU A 131 11.12 1.44 6.81
CA LEU A 131 12.05 0.42 7.29
C LEU A 131 13.41 0.98 7.75
N SER A 132 13.54 2.31 7.90
CA SER A 132 14.75 3.02 8.32
C SER A 132 14.47 3.95 9.52
N PRO A 133 15.42 4.19 10.45
CA PRO A 133 15.31 5.28 11.42
C PRO A 133 15.60 6.65 10.78
N HIS A 134 16.20 6.68 9.60
CA HIS A 134 16.45 7.86 8.79
C HIS A 134 15.45 7.89 7.63
N TYR A 135 14.41 8.71 7.77
CA TYR A 135 13.29 8.81 6.82
C TYR A 135 12.97 10.27 6.50
N PRO A 136 12.40 10.57 5.32
CA PRO A 136 12.03 11.92 4.96
C PRO A 136 10.82 12.40 5.77
N SER A 137 10.76 13.70 6.07
CA SER A 137 9.57 14.32 6.67
C SER A 137 8.48 14.62 5.64
N TYR A 138 8.86 14.78 4.37
CA TYR A 138 7.99 15.12 3.26
C TYR A 138 8.45 14.38 2.00
N VAL A 139 7.49 13.99 1.16
CA VAL A 139 7.72 13.45 -0.18
C VAL A 139 6.93 14.29 -1.18
N LEU A 140 7.52 14.57 -2.34
CA LEU A 140 6.85 15.29 -3.43
C LEU A 140 6.80 14.38 -4.65
N PHE A 141 5.63 14.28 -5.27
CA PHE A 141 5.42 13.58 -6.53
C PHE A 141 5.08 14.57 -7.64
N TYR A 142 5.57 14.30 -8.85
CA TYR A 142 5.28 15.07 -10.05
C TYR A 142 4.98 14.14 -11.22
N CYS A 143 3.85 14.37 -11.86
CA CYS A 143 3.45 13.67 -13.06
C CYS A 143 3.96 14.45 -14.28
N VAL A 144 5.04 13.96 -14.89
CA VAL A 144 5.56 14.52 -16.16
C VAL A 144 4.70 14.12 -17.36
N SER A 145 4.14 12.90 -17.33
CA SER A 145 3.24 12.36 -18.35
C SER A 145 2.19 11.50 -17.68
N ALA A 146 0.92 11.87 -17.82
CA ALA A 146 -0.17 11.08 -17.28
C ALA A 146 -0.34 9.77 -18.06
N PRO A 147 -0.59 8.63 -17.39
CA PRO A 147 -0.96 7.39 -18.05
C PRO A 147 -2.34 7.52 -18.71
N GLU A 148 -2.61 6.68 -19.72
CA GLU A 148 -3.93 6.63 -20.38
C GLU A 148 -5.02 6.10 -19.43
N THR A 149 -4.67 5.08 -18.63
CA THR A 149 -5.53 4.47 -17.61
C THR A 149 -4.69 4.04 -16.41
N GLY A 150 -5.29 4.05 -15.21
CA GLY A 150 -4.62 3.65 -13.98
C GLY A 150 -3.42 4.53 -13.63
N GLY A 151 -2.43 3.93 -12.93
CA GLY A 151 -1.16 4.59 -12.60
C GLY A 151 -1.28 5.75 -11.61
N GLU A 152 -2.43 5.88 -10.95
CA GLU A 152 -2.59 6.79 -9.81
C GLU A 152 -1.59 6.41 -8.70
N THR A 153 -1.31 7.38 -7.82
CA THR A 153 -0.59 7.13 -6.57
C THR A 153 -1.58 7.28 -5.42
N PRO A 154 -2.26 6.20 -5.00
CA PRO A 154 -3.15 6.24 -3.84
C PRO A 154 -2.38 6.67 -2.60
N ILE A 155 -2.94 7.61 -1.85
CA ILE A 155 -2.41 8.07 -0.57
C ILE A 155 -3.43 7.80 0.53
N ASN A 156 -2.93 7.42 1.71
CA ASN A 156 -3.76 7.22 2.89
C ASN A 156 -3.29 8.10 4.05
N ASN A 157 -4.17 8.35 5.01
CA ASN A 157 -3.82 9.06 6.23
C ASN A 157 -3.42 8.04 7.32
N SER A 158 -2.13 8.00 7.67
CA SER A 158 -1.59 7.06 8.67
C SER A 158 -2.18 7.23 10.09
N VAL A 159 -2.71 8.40 10.46
CA VAL A 159 -3.40 8.59 11.75
C VAL A 159 -4.77 7.91 11.72
N ILE A 160 -5.53 8.10 10.65
CA ILE A 160 -6.82 7.42 10.48
C ILE A 160 -6.64 5.91 10.36
N LEU A 161 -5.61 5.47 9.63
CA LEU A 161 -5.25 4.05 9.54
C LEU A 161 -4.99 3.48 10.94
N TYR A 162 -4.16 4.15 11.76
CA TYR A 162 -3.90 3.73 13.12
C TYR A 162 -5.18 3.58 13.95
N GLN A 163 -6.10 4.56 13.91
CA GLN A 163 -7.35 4.50 14.66
C GLN A 163 -8.23 3.33 14.22
N LYS A 164 -8.40 3.14 12.91
CA LYS A 164 -9.18 2.02 12.36
C LYS A 164 -8.56 0.67 12.72
N LEU A 165 -7.24 0.55 12.68
CA LEU A 165 -6.54 -0.67 13.09
C LEU A 165 -6.66 -0.91 14.58
N LYS A 166 -6.61 0.12 15.42
CA LYS A 166 -6.76 0.01 16.87
C LYS A 166 -8.16 -0.43 17.27
N GLU A 167 -9.18 0.07 16.57
CA GLU A 167 -10.56 -0.32 16.78
C GLU A 167 -10.82 -1.77 16.36
N LYS A 168 -10.35 -2.17 15.17
CA LYS A 168 -10.63 -3.50 14.61
C LYS A 168 -9.70 -4.60 15.13
N HIS A 169 -8.46 -4.25 15.44
CA HIS A 169 -7.40 -5.18 15.83
C HIS A 169 -6.57 -4.64 17.01
N PRO A 170 -7.22 -4.40 18.18
CA PRO A 170 -6.56 -3.81 19.35
C PRO A 170 -5.36 -4.62 19.84
N GLU A 171 -5.45 -5.95 19.86
CA GLU A 171 -4.37 -6.85 20.28
C GLU A 171 -3.14 -6.73 19.37
N PHE A 172 -3.35 -6.63 18.05
CA PHE A 172 -2.27 -6.41 17.10
C PHE A 172 -1.58 -5.06 17.36
N ILE A 173 -2.36 -3.99 17.52
CA ILE A 173 -1.82 -2.66 17.81
C ILE A 173 -1.05 -2.65 19.12
N GLU A 174 -1.55 -3.27 20.18
CA GLU A 174 -0.85 -3.38 21.46
C GLU A 174 0.51 -4.10 21.30
N GLU A 175 0.53 -5.22 20.58
CA GLU A 175 1.75 -5.98 20.35
C GLU A 175 2.77 -5.21 19.50
N VAL A 176 2.35 -4.54 18.42
CA VAL A 176 3.29 -3.74 17.61
C VAL A 176 3.73 -2.44 18.30
N GLU A 177 2.91 -1.85 19.17
CA GLU A 177 3.32 -0.72 20.02
C GLU A 177 4.38 -1.14 21.04
N LYS A 178 4.18 -2.29 21.67
CA LYS A 178 5.07 -2.83 22.71
C LYS A 178 6.38 -3.35 22.14
N LYS A 179 6.31 -4.12 21.04
CA LYS A 179 7.47 -4.83 20.48
C LYS A 179 8.14 -4.06 19.36
N GLY A 180 7.44 -3.18 18.66
CA GLY A 180 7.90 -2.62 17.40
C GLY A 180 7.91 -3.65 16.27
N VAL A 181 8.52 -3.28 15.14
CA VAL A 181 8.65 -4.11 13.94
C VAL A 181 10.13 -4.32 13.62
N LYS A 182 10.49 -5.57 13.31
CA LYS A 182 11.81 -5.97 12.87
C LYS A 182 11.82 -6.29 11.37
N TYR A 183 12.76 -5.68 10.68
CA TYR A 183 13.06 -5.95 9.27
C TYR A 183 14.36 -6.73 9.16
N GLN A 184 14.43 -7.65 8.18
CA GLN A 184 15.65 -8.36 7.82
C GLN A 184 15.93 -8.12 6.34
N LEU A 185 17.10 -7.56 6.04
CA LEU A 185 17.50 -7.16 4.71
C LEU A 185 18.79 -7.90 4.35
N PHE A 186 18.81 -8.50 3.16
CA PHE A 186 19.96 -9.26 2.67
C PHE A 186 20.51 -8.59 1.41
N TYR A 187 21.81 -8.31 1.41
CA TYR A 187 22.53 -7.69 0.31
C TYR A 187 23.68 -8.60 -0.07
N HIS A 188 23.68 -9.07 -1.31
CA HIS A 188 24.80 -9.85 -1.79
C HIS A 188 25.95 -8.94 -2.23
N ASN A 189 27.17 -9.46 -2.18
CA ASN A 189 28.32 -8.80 -2.79
C ASN A 189 28.17 -8.88 -4.32
N GLY A 190 28.06 -7.72 -4.96
CA GLY A 190 27.84 -7.62 -6.39
C GLY A 190 28.16 -6.23 -6.92
N PRO A 191 28.25 -6.08 -8.25
CA PRO A 191 28.58 -4.81 -8.88
C PRO A 191 27.51 -3.73 -8.62
N LYS A 192 27.92 -2.46 -8.74
CA LYS A 192 27.04 -1.30 -8.47
C LYS A 192 25.98 -1.09 -9.55
N ASP A 193 26.29 -1.48 -10.78
CA ASP A 193 25.50 -1.28 -11.99
C ASP A 193 24.65 -2.50 -12.36
N GLN A 194 24.42 -3.45 -11.45
CA GLN A 194 24.00 -4.80 -11.81
C GLN A 194 22.77 -5.00 -12.73
N LEU A 195 21.84 -4.09 -13.05
CA LEU A 195 20.63 -4.28 -13.93
C LEU A 195 19.80 -5.61 -14.04
N SER A 196 20.37 -6.83 -14.08
CA SER A 196 19.71 -8.12 -14.35
C SER A 196 18.89 -8.70 -13.20
N SER A 197 18.95 -8.11 -12.00
CA SER A 197 18.14 -8.51 -10.85
C SER A 197 17.55 -7.29 -10.15
N SER A 198 16.36 -7.49 -9.57
CA SER A 198 15.72 -6.54 -8.64
C SER A 198 16.45 -6.46 -7.28
N ARG A 199 17.50 -7.27 -7.08
CA ARG A 199 18.27 -7.32 -5.85
C ARG A 199 19.17 -6.09 -5.74
N THR A 200 19.16 -5.49 -4.56
CA THR A 200 20.09 -4.42 -4.21
C THR A 200 21.40 -5.04 -3.73
N THR A 201 22.51 -4.67 -4.35
CA THR A 201 23.85 -5.13 -3.94
C THR A 201 24.37 -4.31 -2.76
N ILE A 202 25.39 -4.81 -2.05
CA ILE A 202 26.05 -4.05 -0.97
C ILE A 202 26.57 -2.71 -1.50
N ARG A 203 27.12 -2.68 -2.71
CA ARG A 203 27.67 -1.46 -3.34
C ARG A 203 26.59 -0.43 -3.69
N GLN A 204 25.37 -0.89 -3.93
CA GLN A 204 24.22 -0.01 -4.13
C GLN A 204 23.72 0.54 -2.81
N SER A 205 23.68 -0.26 -1.74
CA SER A 205 23.12 0.12 -0.44
C SER A 205 24.10 0.85 0.49
N TYR A 206 24.92 0.11 1.22
CA TYR A 206 25.84 0.65 2.25
C TYR A 206 27.24 0.94 1.69
N GLY A 207 27.51 0.57 0.44
CA GLY A 207 28.82 0.70 -0.20
C GLY A 207 28.99 1.94 -1.08
N ILE A 208 28.18 3.00 -0.89
CA ILE A 208 28.19 4.19 -1.77
C ILE A 208 29.55 4.91 -1.81
N HIS A 209 30.36 4.79 -0.76
CA HIS A 209 31.70 5.37 -0.64
C HIS A 209 32.85 4.39 -0.93
N VAL A 210 32.52 3.13 -1.27
CA VAL A 210 33.51 2.12 -1.63
C VAL A 210 33.98 2.36 -3.06
N LEU A 211 35.30 2.45 -3.22
CA LEU A 211 35.97 2.61 -4.50
C LEU A 211 36.37 1.25 -5.07
N ASP A 212 36.55 1.17 -6.38
CA ASP A 212 37.02 -0.07 -7.02
C ASP A 212 38.48 -0.41 -6.64
N SER A 213 39.24 0.59 -6.18
CA SER A 213 40.61 0.44 -5.69
C SER A 213 40.72 0.06 -4.21
N ASP A 214 39.61 0.04 -3.46
CA ASP A 214 39.66 -0.32 -2.04
C ASP A 214 39.94 -1.81 -1.88
N ASP A 215 40.83 -2.17 -0.95
CA ASP A 215 40.95 -3.54 -0.48
C ASP A 215 39.72 -3.97 0.35
N THR A 216 39.62 -5.27 0.64
CA THR A 216 38.47 -5.84 1.35
C THR A 216 38.27 -5.23 2.74
N GLU A 217 39.34 -4.94 3.47
CA GLU A 217 39.26 -4.39 4.83
C GLU A 217 38.77 -2.93 4.80
N THR A 218 39.31 -2.13 3.88
CA THR A 218 38.90 -0.74 3.66
C THR A 218 37.45 -0.65 3.20
N ALA A 219 37.05 -1.49 2.24
CA ALA A 219 35.67 -1.57 1.77
C ALA A 219 34.72 -1.95 2.91
N ARG A 220 35.06 -2.98 3.69
CA ARG A 220 34.28 -3.41 4.85
C ARG A 220 34.12 -2.29 5.86
N LYS A 221 35.20 -1.59 6.22
CA LYS A 221 35.16 -0.47 7.17
C LYS A 221 34.22 0.64 6.70
N LYS A 222 34.32 1.06 5.43
CA LYS A 222 33.43 2.08 4.86
C LYS A 222 31.96 1.68 4.89
N ILE A 223 31.66 0.41 4.55
CA ILE A 223 30.31 -0.14 4.61
C ILE A 223 29.77 -0.13 6.04
N GLU A 224 30.58 -0.55 7.00
CA GLU A 224 30.17 -0.55 8.41
C GLU A 224 29.99 0.87 8.96
N ASP A 225 30.83 1.83 8.54
CA ASP A 225 30.67 3.24 8.90
C ASP A 225 29.33 3.78 8.38
N GLU A 226 28.90 3.40 7.17
CA GLU A 226 27.58 3.74 6.65
C GLU A 226 26.44 3.08 7.45
N ILE A 227 26.57 1.80 7.82
CA ILE A 227 25.55 1.12 8.65
C ILE A 227 25.42 1.79 10.02
N ARG A 228 26.54 2.21 10.63
CA ARG A 228 26.57 2.90 11.95
C ARG A 228 25.82 4.24 11.95
N ARG A 229 25.57 4.84 10.78
CA ARG A 229 24.72 6.04 10.66
C ARG A 229 23.25 5.75 11.01
N LEU A 230 22.84 4.49 11.02
CA LEU A 230 21.50 4.02 11.38
C LEU A 230 21.54 3.41 12.79
N PRO A 231 21.11 4.13 13.84
CA PRO A 231 21.33 3.73 15.24
C PRO A 231 20.60 2.44 15.65
N THR A 232 19.60 2.01 14.88
CA THR A 232 18.81 0.80 15.13
C THR A 232 19.31 -0.41 14.33
N ALA A 233 20.34 -0.24 13.50
CA ALA A 233 20.85 -1.29 12.65
C ALA A 233 21.80 -2.23 13.40
N THR A 234 21.61 -3.53 13.20
CA THR A 234 22.59 -4.57 13.53
C THR A 234 22.89 -5.36 12.27
N TRP A 235 24.08 -5.94 12.15
CA TRP A 235 24.46 -6.64 10.93
C TRP A 235 25.44 -7.77 11.18
N VAL A 236 25.51 -8.68 10.21
CA VAL A 236 26.52 -9.72 10.13
C VAL A 236 26.99 -9.87 8.68
N TRP A 237 28.24 -10.31 8.54
CA TRP A 237 28.79 -10.76 7.27
C TRP A 237 28.59 -12.26 7.13
N GLU A 238 28.08 -12.70 5.98
CA GLU A 238 27.77 -14.10 5.66
C GLU A 238 28.46 -14.51 4.35
N ASN A 239 28.43 -15.79 3.99
CA ASN A 239 28.88 -16.30 2.68
C ASN A 239 30.30 -15.85 2.24
N GLN A 240 31.22 -15.66 3.19
CA GLN A 240 32.62 -15.39 2.89
C GLN A 240 33.31 -16.63 2.33
N SER A 241 34.04 -16.47 1.23
CA SER A 241 34.77 -17.56 0.58
C SER A 241 35.99 -17.02 -0.17
N SER A 242 36.79 -17.92 -0.75
CA SER A 242 37.90 -17.54 -1.64
C SER A 242 37.43 -16.75 -2.87
N GLU A 243 36.16 -16.88 -3.27
CA GLU A 243 35.55 -16.19 -4.40
C GLU A 243 34.72 -14.96 -3.96
N ASN A 244 34.37 -14.86 -2.67
CA ASN A 244 33.65 -13.74 -2.06
C ASN A 244 34.34 -13.27 -0.79
N LEU A 245 35.50 -12.63 -0.93
CA LEU A 245 36.35 -12.21 0.20
C LEU A 245 35.67 -11.21 1.14
N LEU A 246 34.82 -10.33 0.60
CA LEU A 246 34.04 -9.38 1.40
C LEU A 246 32.94 -10.09 2.19
N GLY A 247 32.25 -11.04 1.56
CA GLY A 247 31.04 -11.69 2.06
C GLY A 247 29.78 -10.94 1.64
N ASP A 248 28.65 -11.60 1.86
CA ASP A 248 27.33 -10.99 1.79
C ASP A 248 26.99 -10.31 3.12
N LEU A 249 26.05 -9.36 3.10
CA LEU A 249 25.67 -8.57 4.25
C LEU A 249 24.20 -8.82 4.61
N ARG A 250 23.95 -9.18 5.86
CA ARG A 250 22.61 -9.19 6.43
C ARG A 250 22.49 -8.07 7.46
N VAL A 251 21.46 -7.25 7.31
CA VAL A 251 21.17 -6.12 8.21
C VAL A 251 19.78 -6.29 8.80
N TRP A 252 19.65 -6.06 10.10
CA TRP A 252 18.37 -5.97 10.79
C TRP A 252 18.13 -4.56 11.30
N GLN A 253 16.86 -4.18 11.33
CA GLN A 253 16.43 -2.97 12.02
C GLN A 253 15.20 -3.27 12.85
N VAL A 254 15.22 -2.81 14.11
CA VAL A 254 14.05 -2.82 14.98
C VAL A 254 13.58 -1.38 15.15
N LEU A 255 12.34 -1.11 14.73
CA LEU A 255 11.78 0.23 14.66
C LEU A 255 10.42 0.28 15.37
N PRO A 256 10.01 1.44 15.93
CA PRO A 256 8.63 1.65 16.35
C PRO A 256 7.66 1.38 15.20
N ALA A 257 6.57 0.67 15.48
CA ALA A 257 5.50 0.45 14.50
C ALA A 257 4.61 1.67 14.30
N VAL A 258 4.47 2.47 15.35
CA VAL A 258 3.68 3.70 15.37
C VAL A 258 4.54 4.86 15.83
N ARG A 259 4.20 6.06 15.39
CA ARG A 259 4.92 7.29 15.73
C ARG A 259 3.95 8.42 15.98
N ASN A 260 4.27 9.30 16.92
CA ASN A 260 3.48 10.51 17.13
C ASN A 260 3.90 11.60 16.13
N HIS A 261 2.93 12.19 15.46
CA HIS A 261 3.18 13.31 14.56
C HIS A 261 3.72 14.51 15.37
N PRO A 262 4.87 15.10 15.00
CA PRO A 262 5.61 16.01 15.87
C PRO A 262 4.89 17.31 16.19
N LYS A 263 3.90 17.72 15.37
CA LYS A 263 3.14 18.96 15.59
C LYS A 263 1.77 18.75 16.22
N THR A 264 1.09 17.65 15.88
CA THR A 264 -0.29 17.39 16.34
C THR A 264 -0.32 16.44 17.54
N GLY A 265 0.74 15.68 17.77
CA GLY A 265 0.79 14.62 18.78
C GLY A 265 -0.01 13.37 18.42
N HIS A 266 -0.77 13.38 17.32
CA HIS A 266 -1.56 12.22 16.89
C HIS A 266 -0.67 11.04 16.55
N THR A 267 -1.01 9.86 17.04
CA THR A 267 -0.33 8.61 16.72
C THR A 267 -0.68 8.16 15.31
N ALA A 268 0.35 7.83 14.53
CA ALA A 268 0.25 7.38 13.15
C ALA A 268 0.88 5.99 13.00
N PHE A 269 0.26 5.14 12.18
CA PHE A 269 0.83 3.87 11.77
C PHE A 269 1.92 4.14 10.74
N PHE A 270 3.18 4.15 11.20
CA PHE A 270 4.35 4.50 10.39
C PHE A 270 5.35 3.34 10.38
N ASN A 271 5.20 2.45 9.39
CA ASN A 271 6.03 1.27 9.20
C ASN A 271 5.72 0.63 7.83
N ASN A 272 6.47 -0.41 7.48
CA ASN A 272 6.32 -1.15 6.23
C ASN A 272 5.85 -2.60 6.45
N ALA A 273 5.29 -2.95 7.61
CA ALA A 273 4.86 -4.31 7.91
C ALA A 273 3.86 -4.85 6.87
N VAL A 274 2.88 -4.03 6.47
CA VAL A 274 1.88 -4.36 5.44
C VAL A 274 2.54 -4.66 4.09
N SER A 275 3.35 -3.73 3.57
CA SER A 275 4.05 -3.96 2.29
C SER A 275 4.97 -5.18 2.32
N ARG A 276 5.69 -5.44 3.44
CA ARG A 276 6.58 -6.60 3.56
C ARG A 276 5.82 -7.91 3.64
N PHE A 277 4.66 -7.92 4.30
CA PHE A 277 3.78 -9.07 4.30
C PHE A 277 3.24 -9.36 2.91
N LEU A 278 2.69 -8.37 2.20
CA LEU A 278 2.12 -8.57 0.86
C LEU A 278 3.18 -9.02 -0.15
N ASN A 279 4.38 -8.43 -0.09
CA ASN A 279 5.52 -8.90 -0.88
C ASN A 279 5.94 -10.35 -0.55
N ALA A 280 5.86 -10.76 0.71
CA ALA A 280 6.19 -12.13 1.10
C ALA A 280 5.07 -13.12 0.76
N LEU A 281 3.81 -12.69 0.82
CA LEU A 281 2.67 -13.46 0.33
C LEU A 281 2.78 -13.70 -1.17
N ASP A 282 3.09 -12.65 -1.95
CA ASP A 282 3.28 -12.75 -3.39
C ASP A 282 4.40 -13.72 -3.77
N ALA A 283 5.52 -13.64 -3.05
CA ALA A 283 6.69 -14.49 -3.28
C ALA A 283 6.56 -15.92 -2.71
N GLY A 284 5.50 -16.24 -1.97
CA GLY A 284 5.34 -17.53 -1.30
C GLY A 284 6.32 -17.75 -0.14
N THR A 285 6.72 -16.69 0.55
CA THR A 285 7.79 -16.67 1.56
C THR A 285 7.33 -16.26 2.95
N LEU A 286 6.03 -16.36 3.26
CA LEU A 286 5.51 -16.06 4.61
C LEU A 286 6.09 -17.00 5.68
N GLU A 287 6.31 -18.26 5.34
CA GLU A 287 6.86 -19.26 6.25
C GLU A 287 8.38 -19.45 6.05
N PRO A 288 9.11 -19.86 7.10
CA PRO A 288 10.50 -20.27 6.97
C PRO A 288 10.68 -21.35 5.89
N PRO A 289 11.77 -21.33 5.10
CA PRO A 289 12.97 -20.50 5.28
C PRO A 289 12.88 -19.10 4.66
N HIS A 290 11.70 -18.65 4.22
CA HIS A 290 11.49 -17.36 3.54
C HIS A 290 12.28 -17.21 2.23
N ILE A 291 12.43 -18.31 1.50
CA ILE A 291 13.14 -18.39 0.22
C ILE A 291 12.09 -18.54 -0.90
N ASN A 292 12.11 -17.64 -1.87
CA ASN A 292 11.19 -17.70 -3.01
C ASN A 292 11.62 -18.77 -4.03
N LYS A 293 10.81 -19.00 -5.07
CA LYS A 293 11.09 -19.99 -6.14
C LYS A 293 12.42 -19.78 -6.88
N ASN A 294 12.99 -18.58 -6.84
CA ASN A 294 14.28 -18.25 -7.46
C ASN A 294 15.46 -18.45 -6.50
N GLY A 295 15.22 -18.95 -5.27
CA GLY A 295 16.27 -19.12 -4.26
C GLY A 295 16.59 -17.83 -3.49
N GLU A 296 15.75 -16.79 -3.57
CA GLU A 296 16.03 -15.49 -2.97
C GLU A 296 15.36 -15.34 -1.60
N TYR A 297 16.11 -14.79 -0.64
CA TYR A 297 15.61 -14.53 0.72
C TYR A 297 14.73 -13.27 0.76
N GLN A 298 13.43 -13.45 0.94
CA GLN A 298 12.41 -12.41 0.91
C GLN A 298 11.42 -12.56 2.07
N PRO A 299 11.83 -12.33 3.33
CA PRO A 299 10.96 -12.56 4.48
C PRO A 299 9.91 -11.46 4.66
N PRO A 300 8.80 -11.76 5.37
CA PRO A 300 7.89 -10.73 5.88
C PRO A 300 8.59 -9.86 6.94
N ALA A 301 7.86 -8.90 7.49
CA ALA A 301 8.27 -8.24 8.72
C ALA A 301 7.97 -9.14 9.94
N PHE A 302 8.74 -8.95 11.01
CA PHE A 302 8.59 -9.66 12.28
C PHE A 302 8.22 -8.65 13.38
N TYR A 303 7.73 -9.11 14.52
CA TYR A 303 7.75 -8.29 15.72
C TYR A 303 9.20 -7.96 16.11
N GLY A 304 9.42 -6.91 16.88
CA GLY A 304 10.77 -6.50 17.29
C GLY A 304 11.57 -7.56 18.03
N ASP A 305 10.90 -8.50 18.72
CA ASP A 305 11.52 -9.65 19.38
C ASP A 305 11.94 -10.78 18.41
N GLY A 306 11.59 -10.67 17.13
CA GLY A 306 11.89 -11.64 16.08
C GLY A 306 10.83 -12.72 15.87
N SER A 307 9.73 -12.71 16.65
CA SER A 307 8.59 -13.59 16.38
C SER A 307 7.84 -13.16 15.11
N LEU A 308 7.26 -14.12 14.40
CA LEU A 308 6.43 -13.83 13.23
C LEU A 308 5.19 -13.05 13.65
N ILE A 309 4.79 -12.07 12.84
CA ILE A 309 3.50 -11.41 12.97
C ILE A 309 2.45 -12.40 12.40
N PRO A 310 1.45 -12.87 13.18
CA PRO A 310 0.54 -13.91 12.73
C PRO A 310 -0.29 -13.48 11.53
N ARG A 311 -0.55 -14.40 10.60
CA ARG A 311 -1.31 -14.12 9.36
C ARG A 311 -2.69 -13.53 9.65
N GLU A 312 -3.36 -14.04 10.69
CA GLU A 312 -4.71 -13.64 11.10
C GLU A 312 -4.75 -12.20 11.64
N THR A 313 -3.67 -11.75 12.29
CA THR A 313 -3.51 -10.38 12.76
C THR A 313 -2.95 -9.45 11.69
N THR A 314 -2.22 -9.99 10.71
CA THR A 314 -1.49 -9.13 9.77
C THR A 314 -2.38 -8.57 8.70
N LEU A 315 -3.33 -9.29 8.08
CA LEU A 315 -3.98 -8.74 6.87
C LEU A 315 -5.32 -9.33 6.38
N PHE A 316 -5.84 -10.46 6.89
CA PHE A 316 -7.09 -11.04 6.35
C PHE A 316 -8.29 -10.07 6.47
N ASN A 317 -8.23 -9.13 7.44
CA ASN A 317 -9.21 -8.04 7.61
C ASN A 317 -8.68 -6.62 7.30
N MET A 318 -7.36 -6.44 7.06
CA MET A 318 -6.79 -5.12 6.76
C MET A 318 -6.78 -4.81 5.27
N GLY A 319 -6.75 -5.83 4.40
CA GLY A 319 -6.95 -5.68 2.95
C GLY A 319 -8.36 -5.15 2.62
N GLU A 320 -9.38 -5.63 3.34
CA GLU A 320 -10.76 -5.14 3.25
C GLU A 320 -10.93 -3.68 3.74
N ASN A 321 -9.93 -3.08 4.41
CA ASN A 321 -10.09 -1.84 5.17
C ASN A 321 -9.04 -0.76 4.91
N LEU A 322 -8.20 -0.91 3.89
CA LEU A 322 -7.21 0.10 3.46
C LEU A 322 -7.83 1.32 2.74
N GLY A 323 -9.14 1.56 2.86
CA GLY A 323 -9.83 2.62 2.12
C GLY A 323 -10.15 2.24 0.68
N LEU A 324 -9.91 0.98 0.32
CA LEU A 324 -10.52 0.30 -0.81
C LEU A 324 -11.68 -0.52 -0.23
N ALA A 325 -12.81 0.12 0.10
CA ALA A 325 -13.99 -0.58 0.64
C ALA A 325 -14.47 -1.73 -0.27
N ASN A 326 -13.99 -1.71 -1.50
CA ASN A 326 -14.36 -2.56 -2.58
C ASN A 326 -13.24 -3.53 -3.00
N VAL A 327 -12.21 -3.79 -2.18
CA VAL A 327 -11.12 -4.73 -2.56
C VAL A 327 -10.83 -5.75 -1.47
N CYS A 328 -10.68 -7.03 -1.82
CA CYS A 328 -10.14 -8.08 -0.97
C CYS A 328 -9.14 -8.99 -1.71
N ILE A 329 -8.36 -9.76 -0.96
CA ILE A 329 -7.46 -10.78 -1.50
C ILE A 329 -8.06 -12.14 -1.20
N PHE A 330 -8.49 -12.86 -2.24
CA PHE A 330 -8.93 -14.23 -2.15
C PHE A 330 -7.71 -15.16 -2.12
N SER A 331 -7.40 -15.72 -0.94
CA SER A 331 -6.28 -16.66 -0.74
C SER A 331 -6.78 -17.95 -0.07
N PRO A 332 -7.42 -18.84 -0.84
CA PRO A 332 -8.05 -20.06 -0.35
C PRO A 332 -7.02 -21.09 0.13
N LYS A 333 -7.47 -22.09 0.90
CA LYS A 333 -6.61 -23.18 1.38
C LYS A 333 -6.05 -24.05 0.25
N LYS A 334 -6.86 -24.27 -0.79
CA LYS A 334 -6.47 -25.02 -1.99
C LYS A 334 -6.17 -24.02 -3.10
N THR A 335 -4.96 -24.05 -3.66
CA THR A 335 -4.56 -23.18 -4.77
C THR A 335 -5.44 -23.37 -6.02
N SER A 336 -5.99 -24.57 -6.23
CA SER A 336 -6.94 -24.83 -7.32
C SER A 336 -8.19 -23.95 -7.27
N ALA A 337 -8.60 -23.47 -6.09
CA ALA A 337 -9.75 -22.56 -5.97
C ALA A 337 -9.48 -21.18 -6.61
N VAL A 338 -8.22 -20.74 -6.72
CA VAL A 338 -7.88 -19.51 -7.44
C VAL A 338 -8.07 -19.70 -8.94
N ASN A 339 -7.66 -20.85 -9.48
CA ASN A 339 -7.90 -21.19 -10.88
C ASN A 339 -9.39 -21.37 -11.17
N ALA A 340 -10.13 -22.00 -10.25
CA ALA A 340 -11.57 -22.13 -10.30
C ALA A 340 -12.27 -20.77 -10.41
N LEU A 341 -11.88 -19.80 -9.57
CA LEU A 341 -12.41 -18.44 -9.59
C LEU A 341 -12.08 -17.71 -10.91
N LEU A 342 -10.82 -17.74 -11.34
CA LEU A 342 -10.35 -17.01 -12.53
C LEU A 342 -10.84 -17.65 -13.85
N GLY A 343 -11.12 -18.94 -13.84
CA GLY A 343 -11.61 -19.71 -14.99
C GLY A 343 -13.14 -19.89 -15.02
N ALA A 344 -13.85 -19.34 -14.04
CA ALA A 344 -15.29 -19.51 -13.93
C ALA A 344 -16.05 -18.82 -15.08
N ARG A 345 -17.17 -19.42 -15.47
CA ARG A 345 -18.00 -18.96 -16.60
C ARG A 345 -19.37 -18.46 -16.18
N ILE A 346 -19.80 -18.81 -14.97
CA ILE A 346 -21.07 -18.36 -14.39
C ILE A 346 -20.79 -17.84 -12.98
N PHE A 347 -21.36 -16.68 -12.67
CA PHE A 347 -21.19 -16.00 -11.40
C PHE A 347 -22.56 -15.58 -10.84
N THR A 348 -22.73 -15.71 -9.53
CA THR A 348 -23.91 -15.21 -8.80
C THR A 348 -23.44 -14.37 -7.62
N ARG A 349 -23.88 -13.12 -7.56
CA ARG A 349 -23.67 -12.17 -6.46
C ARG A 349 -24.89 -12.22 -5.54
N LEU A 350 -24.69 -12.57 -4.27
CA LEU A 350 -25.71 -12.46 -3.24
C LEU A 350 -25.36 -11.35 -2.26
N VAL A 351 -26.29 -10.44 -2.04
CA VAL A 351 -26.13 -9.33 -1.10
C VAL A 351 -26.94 -9.63 0.15
N ALA A 352 -26.28 -9.70 1.30
CA ALA A 352 -26.93 -9.84 2.59
C ALA A 352 -27.63 -8.52 2.97
N SER A 353 -28.72 -8.62 3.73
CA SER A 353 -29.48 -7.46 4.21
C SER A 353 -28.60 -6.43 4.91
N ALA A 354 -28.96 -5.14 4.83
CA ALA A 354 -28.21 -4.05 5.47
C ALA A 354 -28.00 -4.24 6.99
N SER A 355 -28.88 -4.99 7.65
CA SER A 355 -28.76 -5.36 9.07
C SER A 355 -27.69 -6.43 9.36
N THR A 356 -27.17 -7.11 8.34
CA THR A 356 -26.21 -8.21 8.48
C THR A 356 -24.78 -7.67 8.50
N LYS A 357 -24.11 -7.83 9.65
CA LYS A 357 -22.68 -7.50 9.76
C LYS A 357 -21.83 -8.46 8.92
N ALA A 358 -20.80 -7.96 8.24
CA ALA A 358 -19.86 -8.77 7.44
C ALA A 358 -19.28 -9.97 8.20
N ALA A 359 -18.93 -9.80 9.48
CA ALA A 359 -18.42 -10.90 10.32
C ALA A 359 -19.44 -12.03 10.52
N HIS A 360 -20.73 -11.70 10.57
CA HIS A 360 -21.82 -12.69 10.68
C HIS A 360 -22.00 -13.46 9.37
N LEU A 361 -21.90 -12.77 8.23
CA LEU A 361 -21.89 -13.37 6.90
C LEU A 361 -20.69 -14.32 6.70
N ALA A 362 -19.49 -13.85 7.04
CA ALA A 362 -18.27 -14.64 6.98
C ALA A 362 -18.36 -15.91 7.87
N ALA A 363 -18.99 -15.80 9.04
CA ALA A 363 -19.24 -16.94 9.92
C ALA A 363 -20.22 -17.97 9.31
N ALA A 364 -21.21 -17.51 8.54
CA ALA A 364 -22.20 -18.37 7.89
C ALA A 364 -21.59 -19.23 6.78
N ILE A 365 -20.65 -18.65 6.02
CA ILE A 365 -19.96 -19.36 4.94
C ILE A 365 -18.68 -20.07 5.41
N LYS A 366 -18.30 -19.91 6.68
CA LYS A 366 -17.12 -20.55 7.25
C LYS A 366 -17.26 -22.07 7.22
N GLY A 367 -16.37 -22.72 6.46
CA GLY A 367 -16.34 -24.19 6.31
C GLY A 367 -17.06 -24.71 5.06
N ILE A 368 -17.61 -23.82 4.24
CA ILE A 368 -18.00 -24.12 2.87
C ILE A 368 -16.73 -24.24 2.00
N ASP A 369 -16.78 -25.05 0.95
CA ASP A 369 -15.62 -25.24 0.06
C ASP A 369 -15.36 -23.95 -0.73
N GLU A 370 -14.15 -23.41 -0.59
CA GLU A 370 -13.71 -22.16 -1.22
C GLU A 370 -13.55 -22.31 -2.75
N SER A 371 -13.65 -23.52 -3.31
CA SER A 371 -13.56 -23.76 -4.76
C SER A 371 -14.73 -23.20 -5.57
N PHE A 372 -15.79 -22.70 -4.93
CA PHE A 372 -16.93 -22.11 -5.64
C PHE A 372 -17.51 -20.86 -4.98
N CYS A 373 -16.92 -20.35 -3.89
CA CYS A 373 -17.43 -19.14 -3.25
C CYS A 373 -16.36 -18.34 -2.49
N LEU A 374 -16.62 -17.05 -2.35
CA LEU A 374 -15.93 -16.13 -1.45
C LEU A 374 -16.91 -15.08 -0.90
N SER A 375 -16.60 -14.48 0.25
CA SER A 375 -17.31 -13.30 0.75
C SER A 375 -16.43 -12.06 0.69
N HIS A 376 -17.05 -10.91 0.42
CA HIS A 376 -16.46 -9.58 0.56
C HIS A 376 -17.52 -8.63 1.12
N GLY A 377 -17.26 -7.99 2.26
CA GLY A 377 -18.24 -7.11 2.91
C GLY A 377 -19.54 -7.84 3.26
N ASN A 378 -20.68 -7.34 2.76
CA ASN A 378 -22.00 -7.98 2.90
C ASN A 378 -22.37 -8.87 1.69
N VAL A 379 -21.41 -9.21 0.85
CA VAL A 379 -21.63 -9.92 -0.42
C VAL A 379 -21.02 -11.32 -0.37
N VAL A 380 -21.70 -12.29 -0.96
CA VAL A 380 -21.14 -13.60 -1.32
C VAL A 380 -21.10 -13.70 -2.83
N LEU A 381 -19.90 -13.89 -3.39
CA LEU A 381 -19.71 -14.22 -4.80
C LEU A 381 -19.63 -15.74 -4.93
N ILE A 382 -20.51 -16.30 -5.75
CA ILE A 382 -20.60 -17.72 -6.09
C ILE A 382 -20.14 -17.88 -7.53
N PHE A 383 -19.38 -18.92 -7.81
CA PHE A 383 -18.88 -19.23 -9.15
C PHE A 383 -18.99 -20.73 -9.44
N ASP A 384 -19.05 -21.09 -10.71
CA ASP A 384 -19.23 -22.47 -11.19
C ASP A 384 -18.05 -23.43 -10.88
N GLY A 385 -16.93 -22.87 -10.39
CA GLY A 385 -15.75 -23.62 -9.98
C GLY A 385 -14.73 -23.86 -11.10
N GLY A 386 -14.96 -23.35 -12.32
CA GLY A 386 -13.97 -23.21 -13.42
C GLY A 386 -13.25 -24.47 -13.95
N GLU A 387 -13.31 -25.61 -13.26
CA GLU A 387 -12.59 -26.84 -13.58
C GLU A 387 -13.56 -27.94 -14.04
N GLY A 388 -13.58 -28.22 -15.34
CA GLY A 388 -14.24 -29.40 -15.93
C GLY A 388 -14.73 -29.21 -17.36
N ASP A 389 -14.92 -30.32 -18.08
CA ASP A 389 -15.41 -30.35 -19.47
C ASP A 389 -16.92 -30.02 -19.61
N LYS A 390 -17.60 -29.70 -18.50
CA LYS A 390 -19.04 -29.40 -18.46
C LYS A 390 -19.36 -28.14 -19.25
N GLN A 391 -20.42 -28.19 -20.05
CA GLN A 391 -20.88 -27.10 -20.91
C GLN A 391 -22.42 -27.05 -20.92
N GLY A 392 -22.98 -25.87 -21.18
CA GLY A 392 -24.43 -25.68 -21.23
C GLY A 392 -25.12 -26.04 -19.92
N ASP A 393 -26.25 -26.74 -20.01
CA ASP A 393 -27.14 -27.08 -18.89
C ASP A 393 -26.42 -27.77 -17.72
N GLU A 394 -25.42 -28.64 -17.97
CA GLU A 394 -24.67 -29.32 -16.91
C GLU A 394 -23.83 -28.37 -16.05
N LEU A 395 -23.43 -27.22 -16.61
CA LEU A 395 -22.68 -26.20 -15.89
C LEU A 395 -23.61 -25.36 -15.02
N GLU A 396 -24.78 -24.99 -15.56
CA GLU A 396 -25.83 -24.28 -14.85
C GLU A 396 -26.32 -25.09 -13.64
N ASP A 397 -26.56 -26.39 -13.82
CA ASP A 397 -26.98 -27.29 -12.74
C ASP A 397 -25.99 -27.32 -11.57
N VAL A 398 -24.68 -27.33 -11.86
CA VAL A 398 -23.62 -27.30 -10.83
C VAL A 398 -23.62 -25.95 -10.12
N HIS A 399 -23.69 -24.86 -10.87
CA HIS A 399 -23.72 -23.51 -10.31
C HIS A 399 -24.96 -23.29 -9.43
N HIS A 400 -26.12 -23.80 -9.84
CA HIS A 400 -27.36 -23.74 -9.07
C HIS A 400 -27.30 -24.59 -7.80
N GLU A 401 -26.57 -25.72 -7.81
CA GLU A 401 -26.31 -26.48 -6.58
C GLU A 401 -25.37 -25.70 -5.63
N HIS A 402 -24.33 -25.02 -6.16
CA HIS A 402 -23.50 -24.13 -5.34
C HIS A 402 -24.32 -22.99 -4.73
N PHE A 403 -25.19 -22.35 -5.52
CA PHE A 403 -26.15 -21.35 -5.05
C PHE A 403 -27.04 -21.90 -3.93
N ARG A 404 -27.61 -23.10 -4.12
CA ARG A 404 -28.43 -23.77 -3.10
C ARG A 404 -27.66 -23.99 -1.80
N ILE A 405 -26.42 -24.46 -1.86
CA ILE A 405 -25.56 -24.68 -0.68
C ILE A 405 -25.38 -23.38 0.10
N ILE A 406 -25.07 -22.28 -0.59
CA ILE A 406 -24.90 -20.97 0.04
C ILE A 406 -26.21 -20.49 0.67
N CYS A 407 -27.33 -20.56 -0.05
CA CYS A 407 -28.64 -20.14 0.50
C CYS A 407 -29.03 -20.92 1.75
N LEU A 408 -28.77 -22.24 1.79
CA LEU A 408 -29.03 -23.06 2.99
C LEU A 408 -28.13 -22.67 4.16
N ALA A 409 -26.87 -22.31 3.90
CA ALA A 409 -25.96 -21.82 4.92
C ALA A 409 -26.41 -20.47 5.49
N LEU A 410 -26.80 -19.53 4.62
CA LEU A 410 -27.32 -18.23 5.04
C LEU A 410 -28.61 -18.38 5.86
N GLN A 411 -29.53 -19.26 5.42
CA GLN A 411 -30.76 -19.55 6.16
C GLN A 411 -30.49 -20.11 7.57
N LYS A 412 -29.51 -21.01 7.71
CA LYS A 412 -29.12 -21.58 9.02
C LYS A 412 -28.61 -20.51 9.99
N TYR A 413 -28.05 -19.42 9.48
CA TYR A 413 -27.52 -18.30 10.25
C TYR A 413 -28.50 -17.12 10.38
N ASP A 414 -29.75 -17.30 9.95
CA ASP A 414 -30.80 -16.28 9.96
C ASP A 414 -30.42 -15.01 9.17
N ILE A 415 -29.74 -15.20 8.03
CA ILE A 415 -29.30 -14.11 7.16
C ILE A 415 -30.29 -13.95 6.00
N GLY A 416 -30.91 -12.78 5.93
CA GLY A 416 -31.73 -12.35 4.79
C GLY A 416 -30.89 -11.78 3.64
N LEU A 417 -31.46 -11.79 2.44
CA LEU A 417 -30.85 -11.20 1.25
C LEU A 417 -31.55 -9.89 0.87
N ASP A 418 -30.76 -8.90 0.45
CA ASP A 418 -31.25 -7.75 -0.31
C ASP A 418 -31.35 -8.16 -1.78
N VAL A 419 -32.57 -8.49 -2.20
CA VAL A 419 -32.86 -8.98 -3.55
C VAL A 419 -32.50 -7.93 -4.63
N ALA A 420 -32.55 -6.64 -4.30
CA ALA A 420 -32.25 -5.57 -5.27
C ALA A 420 -30.74 -5.53 -5.63
N GLY A 421 -29.87 -5.91 -4.69
CA GLY A 421 -28.42 -5.96 -4.90
C GLY A 421 -27.91 -7.28 -5.49
N CYS A 422 -28.74 -8.33 -5.52
CA CYS A 422 -28.35 -9.64 -6.04
C CYS A 422 -28.26 -9.65 -7.58
N ILE A 423 -27.26 -10.37 -8.10
CA ILE A 423 -27.09 -10.64 -9.53
C ILE A 423 -27.01 -12.15 -9.72
N HIS A 424 -27.84 -12.70 -10.60
CA HIS A 424 -27.91 -14.13 -10.84
C HIS A 424 -27.33 -14.48 -12.20
N ASP A 425 -26.54 -15.55 -12.24
CA ASP A 425 -26.08 -16.23 -13.46
C ASP A 425 -25.42 -15.29 -14.48
N ALA A 426 -24.60 -14.36 -14.00
CA ALA A 426 -23.78 -13.51 -14.84
C ALA A 426 -22.75 -14.37 -15.60
N THR A 427 -22.62 -14.13 -16.91
CA THR A 427 -21.74 -14.92 -17.80
C THR A 427 -20.27 -14.56 -17.70
N ASP A 428 -19.94 -13.54 -16.91
CA ASP A 428 -18.58 -13.16 -16.55
C ASP A 428 -18.56 -12.43 -15.20
N VAL A 429 -17.37 -12.25 -14.65
CA VAL A 429 -17.19 -11.65 -13.33
C VAL A 429 -17.54 -10.16 -13.29
N LEU A 430 -17.36 -9.45 -14.41
CA LEU A 430 -17.72 -8.03 -14.52
C LEU A 430 -19.25 -7.87 -14.46
N GLY A 431 -20.00 -8.76 -15.10
CA GLY A 431 -21.45 -8.84 -15.03
C GLY A 431 -21.96 -9.13 -13.61
N ALA A 432 -21.18 -9.84 -12.79
CA ALA A 432 -21.45 -10.01 -11.36
C ALA A 432 -21.02 -8.81 -10.49
N GLY A 433 -20.48 -7.76 -11.11
CA GLY A 433 -20.05 -6.54 -10.42
C GLY A 433 -18.67 -6.66 -9.77
N PHE A 434 -17.77 -7.49 -10.30
CA PHE A 434 -16.41 -7.65 -9.77
C PHE A 434 -15.34 -7.59 -10.87
N GLN A 435 -14.15 -7.15 -10.52
CA GLN A 435 -12.92 -7.34 -11.28
C GLN A 435 -11.99 -8.29 -10.51
N LEU A 436 -11.31 -9.18 -11.25
CA LEU A 436 -10.36 -10.14 -10.69
C LEU A 436 -8.99 -9.94 -11.31
N ASP A 437 -7.95 -9.91 -10.49
CA ASP A 437 -6.56 -9.91 -10.96
C ASP A 437 -5.78 -11.04 -10.27
N LYS A 438 -5.12 -11.88 -11.07
CA LYS A 438 -4.27 -12.94 -10.52
C LYS A 438 -3.04 -12.31 -9.86
N LEU A 439 -2.83 -12.59 -8.57
CA LEU A 439 -1.60 -12.21 -7.88
C LEU A 439 -0.55 -13.32 -8.08
N ASN A 440 -0.89 -14.54 -7.64
CA ASN A 440 -0.09 -15.74 -7.85
C ASN A 440 -0.98 -17.00 -7.88
N ASP A 441 -0.39 -18.20 -7.89
CA ASP A 441 -1.15 -19.45 -7.96
C ASP A 441 -2.00 -19.74 -6.70
N GLY A 442 -1.76 -19.05 -5.59
CA GLY A 442 -2.49 -19.19 -4.32
C GLY A 442 -3.25 -17.95 -3.88
N ALA A 443 -3.30 -16.89 -4.70
CA ALA A 443 -4.08 -15.70 -4.41
C ALA A 443 -4.56 -14.94 -5.65
N ALA A 444 -5.77 -14.39 -5.59
CA ALA A 444 -6.30 -13.42 -6.52
C ALA A 444 -6.75 -12.15 -5.78
N LEU A 445 -6.55 -10.99 -6.40
CA LEU A 445 -7.16 -9.73 -6.00
C LEU A 445 -8.60 -9.72 -6.52
N VAL A 446 -9.55 -9.39 -5.66
CA VAL A 446 -10.97 -9.28 -5.97
C VAL A 446 -11.39 -7.85 -5.69
N ILE A 447 -11.94 -7.19 -6.69
CA ILE A 447 -12.37 -5.80 -6.64
C ILE A 447 -13.89 -5.79 -6.86
N ASP A 448 -14.67 -5.48 -5.84
CA ASP A 448 -16.09 -5.15 -5.98
C ASP A 448 -16.22 -3.83 -6.75
N LEU A 449 -17.08 -3.79 -7.76
CA LEU A 449 -17.32 -2.60 -8.58
C LEU A 449 -18.64 -1.91 -8.21
N VAL A 450 -19.43 -2.51 -7.31
CA VAL A 450 -20.72 -1.99 -6.89
C VAL A 450 -20.53 -1.21 -5.58
N GLU A 451 -20.67 0.12 -5.64
CA GLU A 451 -20.63 0.97 -4.46
C GLU A 451 -21.85 0.69 -3.56
N VAL A 452 -21.61 0.42 -2.27
CA VAL A 452 -22.66 0.36 -1.26
C VAL A 452 -22.86 1.78 -0.73
N GLU A 453 -24.02 2.39 -1.00
CA GLU A 453 -24.43 3.59 -0.28
C GLU A 453 -24.65 3.20 1.20
N GLU A 454 -23.73 3.59 2.09
CA GLU A 454 -23.97 3.49 3.53
C GLU A 454 -25.04 4.53 3.90
N ASP A 455 -26.30 4.11 3.97
CA ASP A 455 -27.38 4.94 4.50
C ASP A 455 -27.06 5.34 5.95
N SER A 456 -26.71 6.61 6.15
CA SER A 456 -26.46 7.21 7.45
C SER A 456 -27.77 7.53 8.15
N ASP A 457 -28.54 6.52 8.55
CA ASP A 457 -29.74 6.69 9.38
C ASP A 457 -29.44 6.39 10.85
N ASP A 458 -28.68 7.30 11.48
CA ASP A 458 -28.76 7.54 12.92
C ASP A 458 -29.25 8.97 13.14
N LYS A 459 -30.55 9.20 12.87
CA LYS A 459 -31.29 10.35 13.38
C LYS A 459 -32.59 9.90 14.04
N GLU A 460 -32.73 10.36 15.28
CA GLU A 460 -33.91 10.35 16.16
C GLU A 460 -34.26 8.95 16.73
N ASP A 461 -34.32 8.72 18.04
CA ASP A 461 -35.12 9.49 18.99
C ASP A 461 -34.68 9.25 20.45
N SER A 462 -34.79 10.31 21.27
CA SER A 462 -35.26 10.33 22.68
C SER A 462 -34.49 11.31 23.56
N ALA A 463 -35.02 12.53 23.64
CA ALA A 463 -34.92 13.34 24.85
C ALA A 463 -36.32 13.42 25.47
N PRO A 464 -36.48 13.27 26.79
CA PRO A 464 -37.65 13.79 27.49
C PRO A 464 -37.59 15.31 27.65
#